data_AF-A0A0K9P7F9-F1
#
_entry.id   AF-A0A0K9P7F9-F1
#
_cell.length_a   1.000
_cell.length_b   1.000
_cell.length_c   1.000
_cell.angle_alpha   90.00
_cell.angle_beta   90.00
_cell.angle_gamma   90.00
#
_symmetry.space_group_name_H-M   'P 1'
#
loop_
_entity.id
_entity.type
_entity.pdbx_description
1 polymer ?
#
loop_
_entity_poly.entity_id
_entity_poly.type
_entity_poly.pdbx_seq_one_letter_code
_entity_poly.pdbx_strand_id
1 'polypeptide(L)'
;MEPSDQLASFSAQMSEHYGMEKPISIAGPLEFDLNRSIELAGEAKRKKEVIALGFESSANKIGVGIVNLSGEILSNPRHTYITPPGQGFLPRETVQHHLAHILPLLSTALSDVSLAPSDIDCICYTKGPGMGGPLQVSVVVARVLGML
;
A
#
# COMPACT_ATOMS: atom_id res chain seq x y z
N MET A 1 -20.37 -20.30 2.30
CA MET A 1 -21.83 -20.18 2.28
C MET A 1 -22.17 -19.67 0.90
N GLU A 2 -23.09 -20.33 0.19
CA GLU A 2 -23.43 -19.90 -1.16
C GLU A 2 -24.14 -18.53 -1.09
N PRO A 3 -24.04 -17.66 -2.12
CA PRO A 3 -24.68 -16.35 -2.14
C PRO A 3 -26.19 -16.38 -1.86
N SER A 4 -26.85 -17.48 -2.22
CA SER A 4 -28.26 -17.75 -1.92
C SER A 4 -28.56 -17.83 -0.41
N ASP A 5 -27.62 -18.35 0.37
CA ASP A 5 -27.79 -18.55 1.81
C ASP A 5 -27.69 -17.22 2.59
N GLN A 6 -26.86 -16.30 2.10
CA GLN A 6 -26.68 -14.97 2.68
C GLN A 6 -27.90 -14.07 2.43
N LEU A 7 -28.51 -14.16 1.24
CA LEU A 7 -29.75 -13.46 0.90
C LEU A 7 -30.93 -13.93 1.75
N ALA A 8 -31.03 -15.23 2.00
CA ALA A 8 -32.05 -15.79 2.89
C ALA A 8 -31.88 -15.30 4.34
N SER A 9 -30.64 -15.28 4.84
CA SER A 9 -30.35 -14.79 6.20
C SER A 9 -30.63 -13.30 6.37
N PHE A 10 -30.31 -12.48 5.37
CA PHE A 10 -30.56 -11.03 5.41
C PHE A 10 -32.06 -10.70 5.31
N SER A 11 -32.79 -11.43 4.47
CA SER A 11 -34.25 -11.29 4.34
C SER A 11 -34.97 -11.64 5.66
N ALA A 12 -34.50 -12.68 6.36
CA ALA A 12 -35.02 -13.04 7.68
C ALA A 12 -34.79 -11.94 8.73
N GLN A 13 -33.58 -11.34 8.77
CA GLN A 13 -33.28 -10.24 9.70
C GLN A 13 -34.11 -8.98 9.43
N MET A 14 -34.39 -8.66 8.17
CA MET A 14 -35.21 -7.50 7.80
C MET A 14 -36.69 -7.68 8.16
N SER A 15 -37.22 -8.90 8.00
CA SER A 15 -38.59 -9.23 8.41
C SER A 15 -38.75 -9.16 9.94
N GLU A 16 -37.76 -9.64 10.70
CA GLU A 16 -37.81 -9.72 12.17
C GLU A 16 -37.63 -8.36 12.86
N HIS A 17 -36.83 -7.45 12.29
CA HIS A 17 -36.59 -6.12 12.87
C HIS A 17 -37.52 -5.01 12.36
N TYR A 18 -38.04 -5.11 11.13
CA TYR A 18 -38.80 -4.03 10.49
C TYR A 18 -40.22 -4.43 10.06
N GLY A 19 -40.64 -5.69 10.28
CA GLY A 19 -42.02 -6.14 10.02
C GLY A 19 -42.42 -6.13 8.54
N MET A 20 -41.46 -6.17 7.61
CA MET A 20 -41.69 -6.07 6.17
C MET A 20 -41.73 -7.47 5.54
N GLU A 21 -42.92 -8.02 5.29
CA GLU A 21 -43.07 -9.39 4.73
C GLU A 21 -42.90 -9.49 3.20
N LYS A 22 -42.74 -8.39 2.45
CA LYS A 22 -42.57 -8.44 0.98
C LYS A 22 -41.65 -7.35 0.44
N PRO A 23 -40.84 -7.64 -0.61
CA PRO A 23 -40.11 -6.60 -1.33
C PRO A 23 -41.10 -5.59 -1.91
N ILE A 24 -40.84 -4.31 -1.64
CA ILE A 24 -41.63 -3.21 -2.16
C ILE A 24 -41.45 -3.20 -3.69
N SER A 25 -42.48 -3.61 -4.43
CA SER A 25 -42.55 -3.38 -5.87
C SER A 25 -43.05 -1.96 -6.10
N ILE A 26 -42.14 -1.06 -6.45
CA ILE A 26 -42.48 0.30 -6.88
C ILE A 26 -42.62 0.25 -8.41
N ALA A 27 -43.84 0.21 -8.92
CA ALA A 27 -44.09 0.26 -10.36
C ALA A 27 -43.88 1.70 -10.86
N GLY A 28 -42.75 1.95 -11.53
CA GLY A 28 -42.39 3.24 -12.14
C GLY A 28 -40.97 3.22 -12.74
N PRO A 29 -40.58 4.23 -13.54
CA PRO A 29 -39.35 4.23 -14.36
C PRO A 29 -38.01 4.29 -13.57
N LEU A 30 -38.08 4.15 -12.24
CA LEU A 30 -36.95 4.07 -11.32
C LEU A 30 -36.99 2.68 -10.66
N GLU A 31 -36.48 1.68 -11.38
CA GLU A 31 -36.25 0.35 -10.83
C GLU A 31 -35.12 0.44 -9.81
N PHE A 32 -35.46 0.49 -8.52
CA PHE A 32 -34.48 0.49 -7.44
C PHE A 32 -33.94 -0.94 -7.28
N ASP A 33 -32.82 -1.21 -7.93
CA ASP A 33 -32.12 -2.48 -7.80
C ASP A 33 -31.45 -2.56 -6.42
N LEU A 34 -32.14 -3.23 -5.50
CA LEU A 34 -31.66 -3.45 -4.14
C LEU A 34 -30.40 -4.30 -4.11
N ASN A 35 -30.23 -5.26 -5.04
CA ASN A 35 -29.03 -6.09 -5.10
C ASN A 35 -27.82 -5.26 -5.53
N ARG A 36 -27.96 -4.45 -6.59
CA ARG A 36 -26.92 -3.51 -7.00
C ARG A 36 -26.63 -2.45 -5.94
N SER A 37 -27.65 -2.01 -5.20
CA SER A 37 -27.46 -1.08 -4.08
C SER A 37 -26.73 -1.74 -2.90
N ILE A 38 -26.98 -3.02 -2.62
CA ILE A 38 -26.26 -3.82 -1.62
C ILE A 38 -24.82 -4.10 -2.08
N GLU A 39 -24.61 -4.39 -3.36
CA GLU A 39 -23.30 -4.61 -3.97
C GLU A 39 -22.47 -3.32 -3.90
N LEU A 40 -23.05 -2.18 -4.32
CA LEU A 40 -22.44 -0.85 -4.19
C LEU A 40 -22.21 -0.46 -2.73
N ALA A 41 -23.10 -0.81 -1.80
CA ALA A 41 -22.92 -0.56 -0.37
C ALA A 41 -21.83 -1.47 0.24
N GLY A 42 -21.68 -2.70 -0.26
CA GLY A 42 -20.61 -3.63 0.10
C GLY A 42 -19.25 -3.20 -0.43
N GLU A 43 -19.20 -2.70 -1.68
CA GLU A 43 -18.02 -2.08 -2.27
C GLU A 43 -17.65 -0.77 -1.57
N ALA A 44 -18.63 0.07 -1.23
CA ALA A 44 -18.45 1.35 -0.54
C ALA A 44 -17.95 1.23 0.92
N LYS A 45 -17.86 0.01 1.47
CA LYS A 45 -17.42 -0.22 2.85
C LYS A 45 -16.14 -1.04 3.00
N ARG A 46 -15.44 -1.38 1.92
CA ARG A 46 -14.02 -1.78 2.06
C ARG A 46 -13.20 -0.51 2.24
N LYS A 47 -12.86 -0.24 3.49
CA LYS A 47 -11.90 0.80 3.87
C LYS A 47 -10.62 0.56 3.03
N LYS A 48 -10.25 1.51 2.16
CA LYS A 48 -8.97 1.46 1.44
C LYS A 48 -7.89 1.22 2.50
N GLU A 49 -7.14 0.13 2.35
CA GLU A 49 -6.09 -0.18 3.30
C GLU A 49 -4.98 0.86 3.17
N VAL A 50 -4.49 1.40 4.29
CA VAL A 50 -3.45 2.42 4.27
C VAL A 50 -2.13 1.75 3.91
N ILE A 51 -1.50 2.22 2.83
CA ILE A 51 -0.23 1.72 2.32
C ILE A 51 0.90 2.69 2.63
N ALA A 52 1.98 2.19 3.22
CA ALA A 52 3.19 2.94 3.50
C ALA A 52 4.37 2.46 2.67
N LEU A 53 5.08 3.40 2.05
CA LEU A 53 6.34 3.19 1.31
C LEU A 53 7.51 3.70 2.15
N GLY A 54 8.46 2.82 2.46
CA GLY A 54 9.64 3.13 3.27
C GLY A 54 10.95 3.10 2.49
N PHE A 55 11.83 4.05 2.77
CA PHE A 55 13.20 4.10 2.24
C PHE A 55 14.24 3.99 3.35
N GLU A 56 15.23 3.10 3.18
CA GLU A 56 16.34 2.95 4.12
C GLU A 56 17.71 3.05 3.43
N SER A 57 18.57 3.94 3.93
CA SER A 57 19.90 4.30 3.40
C SER A 57 20.91 4.74 4.47
N SER A 58 20.72 4.32 5.73
CA SER A 58 21.58 4.75 6.85
C SER A 58 23.04 4.29 6.76
N ALA A 59 23.32 3.17 6.10
CA ALA A 59 24.62 2.50 6.07
C ALA A 59 24.98 2.00 4.66
N ASN A 60 25.58 0.80 4.51
CA ASN A 60 26.00 0.25 3.23
C ASN A 60 24.88 -0.47 2.44
N LYS A 61 23.68 -0.58 3.02
CA LYS A 61 22.50 -1.16 2.36
C LYS A 61 21.56 -0.03 1.95
N ILE A 62 20.95 -0.19 0.79
CA ILE A 62 19.81 0.60 0.32
C ILE A 62 18.61 -0.33 0.17
N GLY A 63 17.47 0.07 0.71
CA GLY A 63 16.24 -0.70 0.66
C GLY A 63 15.04 0.17 0.40
N VAL A 64 14.05 -0.41 -0.27
CA VAL A 64 12.71 0.15 -0.42
C VAL A 64 11.73 -0.92 0.01
N GLY A 65 10.77 -0.56 0.86
CA GLY A 65 9.77 -1.50 1.37
C GLY A 65 8.37 -0.93 1.29
N ILE A 66 7.38 -1.80 1.12
CA ILE A 66 5.96 -1.45 1.14
C ILE A 66 5.29 -2.31 2.20
N VAL A 67 4.54 -1.68 3.08
CA VAL A 67 3.73 -2.34 4.12
C VAL A 67 2.32 -1.79 4.13
N ASN A 68 1.36 -2.61 4.56
CA ASN A 68 0.02 -2.13 4.88
C ASN A 68 -0.13 -1.84 6.38
N LEU A 69 -1.24 -1.19 6.74
CA LEU A 69 -1.55 -0.85 8.13
C LEU A 69 -1.68 -2.07 9.06
N SER A 70 -1.99 -3.23 8.49
CA SER A 70 -2.07 -4.51 9.19
C SER A 70 -0.67 -5.04 9.56
N GLY A 71 0.40 -4.43 9.06
CA GLY A 71 1.79 -4.79 9.33
C GLY A 71 2.33 -5.86 8.37
N GLU A 72 1.61 -6.19 7.31
CA GLU A 72 2.07 -7.14 6.30
C GLU A 72 3.12 -6.48 5.41
N ILE A 73 4.18 -7.22 5.11
CA ILE A 73 5.24 -6.79 4.20
C ILE A 73 4.82 -7.18 2.78
N LEU A 74 4.43 -6.19 1.99
CA LEU A 74 3.98 -6.39 0.61
C LEU A 74 5.15 -6.47 -0.36
N SER A 75 6.19 -5.67 -0.13
CA SER A 75 7.46 -5.74 -0.87
C SER A 75 8.64 -5.25 -0.02
N ASN A 76 9.85 -5.77 -0.25
CA ASN A 76 11.05 -5.41 0.50
C ASN A 76 12.39 -5.63 -0.27
N PRO A 77 12.53 -5.15 -1.52
CA PRO A 77 13.78 -5.27 -2.25
C PRO A 77 14.90 -4.44 -1.61
N ARG A 78 16.12 -4.99 -1.63
CA ARG A 78 17.32 -4.31 -1.11
C ARG A 78 18.55 -4.62 -1.94
N HIS A 79 19.51 -3.71 -1.90
CA HIS A 79 20.84 -3.92 -2.46
C HIS A 79 21.93 -3.58 -1.46
N THR A 80 23.01 -4.36 -1.45
CA THR A 80 24.13 -4.19 -0.50
C THR A 80 25.37 -3.75 -1.24
N TYR A 81 25.99 -2.65 -0.77
CA TYR A 81 27.33 -2.30 -1.21
C TYR A 81 28.35 -3.20 -0.51
N ILE A 82 29.03 -4.03 -1.29
CA ILE A 82 30.07 -4.95 -0.84
C ILE A 82 31.42 -4.41 -1.27
N THR A 83 32.28 -4.17 -0.29
CA THR A 83 33.67 -3.74 -0.52
C THR A 83 34.59 -4.93 -0.73
N PRO A 84 35.78 -4.73 -1.33
CA PRO A 84 36.82 -5.74 -1.36
C PRO A 84 37.21 -6.23 0.06
N PRO A 85 37.70 -7.48 0.19
CA PRO A 85 38.16 -8.00 1.47
C PRO A 85 39.17 -7.07 2.16
N GLY A 86 38.97 -6.82 3.45
CA GLY A 86 39.84 -5.96 4.26
C GLY A 86 39.56 -4.45 4.16
N GLN A 87 38.53 -4.03 3.40
CA GLN A 87 38.15 -2.62 3.28
C GLN A 87 36.76 -2.35 3.86
N GLY A 88 36.59 -1.19 4.50
CA GLY A 88 35.28 -0.68 4.92
C GLY A 88 34.63 0.15 3.81
N PHE A 89 33.30 0.22 3.81
CA PHE A 89 32.56 1.08 2.87
C PHE A 89 32.78 2.56 3.20
N LEU A 90 33.24 3.33 2.22
CA LEU A 90 33.45 4.77 2.39
C LEU A 90 32.15 5.54 2.09
N PRO A 91 31.90 6.69 2.76
CA PRO A 91 30.68 7.47 2.55
C PRO A 91 30.46 7.87 1.08
N ARG A 92 31.51 8.28 0.37
CA ARG A 92 31.41 8.72 -1.04
C ARG A 92 30.96 7.59 -1.97
N GLU A 93 31.55 6.41 -1.84
CA GLU A 93 31.25 5.25 -2.68
C GLU A 93 29.85 4.71 -2.36
N THR A 94 29.47 4.74 -1.08
CA THR A 94 28.12 4.34 -0.65
C THR A 94 27.05 5.25 -1.24
N VAL A 95 27.29 6.57 -1.34
CA VAL A 95 26.37 7.50 -2.02
C VAL A 95 26.18 7.13 -3.48
N GLN A 96 27.28 6.88 -4.21
CA GLN A 96 27.21 6.50 -5.63
C GLN A 96 26.41 5.20 -5.81
N HIS A 97 26.66 4.22 -4.95
CA HIS A 97 25.91 2.98 -4.91
C HIS A 97 24.41 3.22 -4.65
N HIS A 98 24.04 4.04 -3.67
CA HIS A 98 22.62 4.32 -3.38
C HIS A 98 21.92 5.05 -4.53
N LEU A 99 22.57 6.04 -5.14
CA LEU A 99 22.03 6.76 -6.30
C LEU A 99 21.75 5.81 -7.48
N ALA A 100 22.62 4.83 -7.71
CA ALA A 100 22.45 3.85 -8.78
C ALA A 100 21.28 2.87 -8.55
N HIS A 101 20.89 2.62 -7.29
CA HIS A 101 19.94 1.54 -6.96
C HIS A 101 18.59 2.03 -6.43
N ILE A 102 18.47 3.27 -5.92
CA ILE A 102 17.23 3.71 -5.26
C ILE A 102 16.00 3.72 -6.18
N LEU A 103 16.13 4.22 -7.42
CA LEU A 103 15.00 4.24 -8.37
C LEU A 103 14.66 2.86 -8.94
N PRO A 104 15.65 2.01 -9.32
CA PRO A 104 15.36 0.62 -9.64
C PRO A 104 14.63 -0.14 -8.52
N LEU A 105 15.09 0.02 -7.26
CA LEU A 105 14.45 -0.62 -6.12
C LEU A 105 13.02 -0.12 -5.87
N LEU A 106 12.78 1.19 -6.04
CA LEU A 106 11.43 1.76 -5.98
C LEU A 106 10.52 1.17 -7.06
N SER A 107 11.01 1.09 -8.30
CA SER A 107 10.26 0.49 -9.41
C SER A 107 9.93 -0.97 -9.13
N THR A 108 10.90 -1.75 -8.63
CA THR A 108 10.68 -3.14 -8.21
C THR A 108 9.64 -3.21 -7.10
N ALA A 109 9.76 -2.39 -6.05
CA ALA A 109 8.86 -2.43 -4.92
C ALA A 109 7.40 -2.18 -5.32
N LEU A 110 7.15 -1.19 -6.18
CA LEU A 110 5.82 -0.90 -6.72
C LEU A 110 5.31 -2.01 -7.65
N SER A 111 6.19 -2.58 -8.47
CA SER A 111 5.82 -3.63 -9.44
C SER A 111 5.47 -4.96 -8.75
N ASP A 112 6.19 -5.32 -7.68
CA ASP A 112 5.94 -6.55 -6.90
C ASP A 112 4.48 -6.64 -6.41
N VAL A 113 3.87 -5.49 -6.14
CA VAL A 113 2.52 -5.37 -5.58
C VAL A 113 1.53 -4.70 -6.53
N SER A 114 1.96 -4.42 -7.78
CA SER A 114 1.15 -3.77 -8.83
C SER A 114 0.49 -2.46 -8.39
N LEU A 115 1.20 -1.64 -7.59
CA LEU A 115 0.72 -0.34 -7.13
C LEU A 115 1.31 0.80 -7.96
N ALA A 116 0.51 1.83 -8.20
CA ALA A 116 0.98 3.12 -8.70
C ALA A 116 1.46 4.00 -7.53
N PRO A 117 2.32 5.02 -7.78
CA PRO A 117 2.69 5.99 -6.75
C PRO A 117 1.49 6.67 -6.06
N SER A 118 0.39 6.87 -6.79
CA SER A 118 -0.86 7.45 -6.27
C SER A 118 -1.60 6.56 -5.27
N ASP A 119 -1.27 5.28 -5.19
CA ASP A 119 -1.88 4.35 -4.25
C ASP A 119 -1.26 4.44 -2.86
N ILE A 120 -0.06 5.03 -2.75
CA ILE A 120 0.70 5.17 -1.50
C ILE A 120 0.13 6.30 -0.64
N ASP A 121 -0.24 5.98 0.59
CA ASP A 121 -0.85 6.95 1.51
C ASP A 121 0.17 7.59 2.45
N CYS A 122 1.32 6.94 2.67
CA CYS A 122 2.38 7.44 3.55
C CYS A 122 3.78 7.14 2.99
N ILE A 123 4.64 8.15 2.96
CA ILE A 123 6.04 8.00 2.57
C ILE A 123 6.93 8.18 3.78
N CYS A 124 7.71 7.15 4.08
CA CYS A 124 8.62 7.04 5.20
C CYS A 124 10.07 7.00 4.70
N TYR A 125 10.98 7.59 5.46
CA TYR A 125 12.41 7.46 5.19
C TYR A 125 13.19 7.49 6.50
N THR A 126 14.40 6.92 6.49
CA THR A 126 15.29 7.01 7.64
C THR A 126 15.84 8.41 7.80
N LYS A 127 15.40 9.09 8.86
CA LYS A 127 15.90 10.42 9.24
C LYS A 127 17.33 10.36 9.82
N GLY A 128 17.67 9.25 10.47
CA GLY A 128 18.95 9.02 11.15
C GLY A 128 18.79 8.16 12.41
N PRO A 129 19.89 7.77 13.07
CA PRO A 129 21.29 8.10 12.74
C PRO A 129 21.80 7.38 11.47
N GLY A 130 22.97 7.76 10.97
CA GLY A 130 23.59 7.13 9.80
C GLY A 130 24.64 7.99 9.11
N MET A 131 25.18 7.51 7.99
CA MET A 131 26.12 8.27 7.17
C MET A 131 25.41 9.43 6.47
N GLY A 132 25.90 10.65 6.65
CA GLY A 132 25.22 11.87 6.16
C GLY A 132 24.90 11.85 4.67
N GLY A 133 25.88 11.53 3.82
CA GLY A 133 25.68 11.45 2.37
C GLY A 133 24.62 10.40 1.96
N PRO A 134 24.79 9.13 2.34
CA PRO A 134 23.81 8.06 2.09
C PRO A 134 22.38 8.41 2.52
N LEU A 135 22.19 8.95 3.74
CA LEU A 135 20.87 9.38 4.23
C LEU A 135 20.19 10.39 3.29
N GLN A 136 20.95 11.37 2.76
CA GLN A 136 20.39 12.40 1.87
C GLN A 136 19.80 11.80 0.58
N VAL A 137 20.32 10.66 0.11
CA VAL A 137 19.82 10.03 -1.13
C VAL A 137 18.34 9.64 -0.97
N SER A 138 17.99 8.92 0.09
CA SER A 138 16.59 8.55 0.34
C SER A 138 15.71 9.75 0.67
N VAL A 139 16.23 10.71 1.43
CA VAL A 139 15.49 11.92 1.82
C VAL A 139 15.02 12.70 0.59
N VAL A 140 15.89 12.88 -0.40
CA VAL A 140 15.55 13.62 -1.62
C VAL A 140 14.48 12.88 -2.41
N VAL A 141 14.63 11.57 -2.62
CA VAL A 141 13.64 10.76 -3.34
C VAL A 141 12.28 10.76 -2.64
N ALA A 142 12.26 10.52 -1.32
CA ALA A 142 11.04 10.52 -0.52
C ALA A 142 10.31 11.88 -0.58
N ARG A 143 11.03 13.00 -0.52
CA ARG A 143 10.44 14.34 -0.62
C ARG A 143 9.87 14.64 -1.99
N VAL A 144 10.57 14.28 -3.06
CA VAL A 144 10.08 14.47 -4.42
C VAL A 144 8.82 13.65 -4.66
N LEU A 145 8.79 12.39 -4.22
CA LEU A 145 7.60 11.54 -4.33
C LEU A 145 6.42 12.10 -3.54
N GLY A 146 6.66 12.67 -2.36
CA GLY A 146 5.61 13.30 -1.55
C GLY A 146 5.02 14.59 -2.14
N MET A 147 5.52 15.06 -3.28
CA MET A 147 5.00 16.24 -4.00
C MET A 147 4.22 15.87 -5.27
N LEU A 148 4.20 14.59 -5.67
CA LEU A 148 3.44 14.09 -6.82
C LEU A 148 1.99 13.82 -6.43
#